data_AF-A0A5C8FTH1-F1
#
_entry.id   AF-A0A5C8FTH1-F1
#
_cell.length_a   1.000
_cell.length_b   1.000
_cell.length_c   1.000
_cell.angle_alpha   90.00
_cell.angle_beta   90.00
_cell.angle_gamma   90.00
#
_symmetry.space_group_name_H-M   'P 1'
#
loop_
_entity.id
_entity.type
_entity.pdbx_description
1 polymer ?
#
loop_
_entity_poly.entity_id
_entity_poly.type
_entity_poly.pdbx_seq_one_letter_code
_entity_poly.pdbx_strand_id
1 'polypeptide(L)'
;MNRTLLHILHSKDMPCGVPLRRVVGEKYIVNDKGLIKNNYILVQNIVAHIMNPTPHIKIIAMPSSILDNKDEYILLNTVNQLENISNLDTKFILAILNSKLISWYVYIFIFGLAIRTMHFDNPVTSRIPMPSVDLTKKSDKEVHDKLVKLVDSIIAINKKLVGENNPNTKEILERQVRALDGEIDRLVYGLYGLSDNEIRIIENMD
;
A
#
# COMPACT_ATOMS: atom_id res chain seq x y z
N MET A 1 9.77 19.54 -5.68
CA MET A 1 8.31 19.42 -5.50
C MET A 1 8.10 18.49 -4.31
N ASN A 2 7.33 18.96 -3.32
CA ASN A 2 7.54 18.70 -1.90
C ASN A 2 7.31 17.26 -1.42
N ARG A 3 8.17 16.81 -0.49
CA ARG A 3 8.12 15.53 0.23
C ARG A 3 6.74 15.32 0.87
N THR A 4 6.03 14.28 0.46
CA THR A 4 4.84 13.78 1.16
C THR A 4 5.30 12.82 2.26
N LEU A 5 5.51 13.34 3.46
CA LEU A 5 5.78 12.56 4.66
C LEU A 5 4.44 12.16 5.31
N LEU A 6 4.28 10.86 5.55
CA LEU A 6 3.19 10.29 6.35
C LEU A 6 3.28 10.88 7.77
N HIS A 7 2.28 11.66 8.19
CA HIS A 7 2.26 12.21 9.54
C HIS A 7 1.95 11.12 10.57
N ILE A 8 2.98 10.67 11.27
CA ILE A 8 2.87 9.91 12.52
C ILE A 8 3.02 10.93 13.65
N LEU A 9 1.99 11.07 14.48
CA LEU A 9 1.97 12.06 15.57
C LEU A 9 2.79 11.53 16.76
N HIS A 10 3.77 12.34 17.19
CA HIS A 10 4.36 12.25 18.53
C HIS A 10 3.40 12.91 19.53
N SER A 11 2.98 12.19 20.57
CA SER A 11 2.18 12.78 21.64
C SER A 11 3.09 13.58 22.57
N LYS A 12 2.99 14.92 22.55
CA LYS A 12 3.11 15.76 23.77
C LYS A 12 2.67 17.21 23.52
N ASP A 13 1.81 17.64 24.45
CA ASP A 13 1.50 19.00 24.91
C ASP A 13 0.59 19.90 24.06
N MET A 14 -0.63 20.13 24.59
CA MET A 14 -1.57 21.22 24.24
C MET A 14 -1.94 21.99 25.51
N PRO A 15 -1.97 23.34 25.46
CA PRO A 15 -2.72 24.13 26.43
C PRO A 15 -3.97 24.80 25.83
N CYS A 16 -5.05 24.65 26.62
CA CYS A 16 -6.21 25.53 26.82
C CYS A 16 -7.44 25.45 25.89
N GLY A 17 -8.46 24.79 26.45
CA GLY A 17 -9.88 24.75 26.07
C GLY A 17 -10.53 23.55 26.76
N VAL A 18 -10.84 23.67 28.07
CA VAL A 18 -11.03 22.56 29.03
C VAL A 18 -11.92 21.42 28.47
N PRO A 19 -11.34 20.27 28.05
CA PRO A 19 -12.11 19.12 27.61
C PRO A 19 -12.66 18.35 28.83
N LEU A 20 -13.71 17.56 28.62
CA LEU A 20 -14.25 16.61 29.60
C LEU A 20 -13.11 15.84 30.29
N ARG A 21 -12.99 15.99 31.62
CA ARG A 21 -11.87 15.48 32.45
C ARG A 21 -11.79 13.95 32.60
N ARG A 22 -12.59 13.20 31.86
CA ARG A 22 -12.60 11.73 31.89
C ARG A 22 -12.58 11.22 30.47
N VAL A 23 -11.38 11.04 29.94
CA VAL A 23 -11.16 10.16 28.80
C VAL A 23 -11.35 8.72 29.26
N VAL A 24 -11.98 7.91 28.41
CA VAL A 24 -12.12 6.47 28.63
C VAL A 24 -10.75 5.85 28.41
N GLY A 25 -9.92 5.82 29.45
CA GLY A 25 -8.58 5.23 29.42
C GLY A 25 -8.60 3.70 29.50
N GLU A 26 -7.41 3.09 29.45
CA GLU A 26 -7.17 1.63 29.48
C GLU A 26 -7.83 0.90 30.67
N LYS A 27 -8.13 1.63 31.75
CA LYS A 27 -8.94 1.17 32.89
C LYS A 27 -10.36 0.74 32.51
N TYR A 28 -10.92 1.30 31.44
CA TYR A 28 -12.34 1.18 31.07
C TYR A 28 -12.55 0.55 29.68
N ILE A 29 -11.62 0.76 28.74
CA ILE A 29 -11.65 0.14 27.41
C ILE A 29 -10.23 -0.27 27.02
N VAL A 30 -10.04 -1.56 26.72
CA VAL A 30 -8.90 -2.05 25.95
C VAL A 30 -9.32 -2.03 24.49
N ASN A 31 -8.73 -1.16 23.68
CA ASN A 31 -8.97 -1.12 22.23
C ASN A 31 -7.73 -1.61 21.49
N ASP A 32 -7.66 -2.93 21.30
CA ASP A 32 -6.60 -3.60 20.56
C ASP A 32 -6.66 -3.36 19.04
N LYS A 33 -7.76 -2.80 18.52
CA LYS A 33 -7.97 -2.58 17.08
C LYS A 33 -6.96 -1.62 16.46
N GLY A 34 -6.40 -0.71 17.27
CA GLY A 34 -5.35 0.22 16.83
C GLY A 34 -3.94 -0.39 16.84
N LEU A 35 -3.74 -1.56 17.46
CA LEU A 35 -2.44 -2.21 17.53
C LEU A 35 -2.07 -2.82 16.18
N ILE A 36 -0.84 -2.62 15.76
CA ILE A 36 -0.33 -3.16 14.49
C ILE A 36 -0.06 -4.65 14.65
N LYS A 37 -0.75 -5.46 13.84
CA LYS A 37 -0.60 -6.93 13.87
C LYS A 37 0.58 -7.39 13.01
N ASN A 38 1.21 -8.50 13.41
CA ASN A 38 2.32 -9.10 12.67
C ASN A 38 1.84 -9.78 11.38
N ASN A 39 2.60 -9.63 10.29
CA ASN A 39 2.33 -10.22 8.97
C ASN A 39 1.06 -9.70 8.25
N TYR A 40 0.57 -8.53 8.65
CA TYR A 40 -0.55 -7.85 7.99
C TYR A 40 -0.06 -6.88 6.91
N ILE A 41 -0.96 -6.47 6.03
CA ILE A 41 -0.72 -5.39 5.07
C ILE A 41 -1.37 -4.13 5.61
N LEU A 42 -0.59 -3.07 5.78
CA LEU A 42 -1.07 -1.75 6.14
C LEU A 42 -1.36 -0.97 4.87
N VAL A 43 -2.57 -0.46 4.72
CA VAL A 43 -3.02 0.27 3.51
C VAL A 43 -3.75 1.54 3.92
N GLN A 44 -3.56 2.63 3.17
CA GLN A 44 -4.30 3.87 3.41
C GLN A 44 -5.82 3.63 3.26
N ASN A 45 -6.61 4.14 4.20
CA ASN A 45 -8.07 4.10 4.10
C ASN A 45 -8.58 5.19 3.15
N ILE A 46 -8.07 6.41 3.24
CA ILE A 46 -8.50 7.49 2.33
C ILE A 46 -7.56 7.50 1.13
N VAL A 47 -8.10 7.23 -0.05
CA VAL A 47 -7.34 7.27 -1.30
C VAL A 47 -7.49 8.63 -1.95
N ALA A 48 -6.36 9.26 -2.31
CA ALA A 48 -6.36 10.55 -2.98
C ALA A 48 -6.62 10.39 -4.48
N HIS A 49 -7.44 11.28 -5.02
CA HIS A 49 -7.56 11.47 -6.46
C HIS A 49 -6.41 12.35 -6.96
N ILE A 50 -5.71 11.87 -7.98
CA ILE A 50 -4.59 12.57 -8.62
C ILE A 50 -5.09 13.04 -10.00
N MET A 51 -4.89 14.32 -10.32
CA MET A 51 -5.42 14.92 -11.54
C MET A 51 -4.41 15.05 -12.68
N ASN A 52 -3.11 15.03 -12.36
CA ASN A 52 -2.02 15.25 -13.32
C ASN A 52 -1.05 14.06 -13.28
N PRO A 53 -0.54 13.57 -14.43
CA PRO A 53 -0.81 14.05 -15.78
C PRO A 53 -2.24 13.72 -16.27
N THR A 54 -2.87 12.72 -15.68
CA THR A 54 -4.21 12.23 -16.00
C THR A 54 -4.98 11.89 -14.72
N PRO A 55 -6.32 11.87 -14.73
CA PRO A 55 -7.11 11.46 -13.57
C PRO A 55 -6.91 9.98 -13.19
N HIS A 56 -6.39 9.73 -11.99
CA HIS A 56 -6.22 8.39 -11.43
C HIS A 56 -6.25 8.41 -9.90
N ILE A 57 -6.13 7.22 -9.31
CA ILE A 57 -5.86 7.02 -7.90
C ILE A 57 -4.56 6.23 -7.76
N LYS A 58 -3.95 6.30 -6.58
CA LYS A 58 -2.84 5.42 -6.22
C LYS A 58 -3.10 4.77 -4.89
N ILE A 59 -3.20 3.44 -4.89
CA ILE A 59 -3.23 2.65 -3.66
C ILE A 59 -1.80 2.53 -3.14
N ILE A 60 -1.62 2.81 -1.85
CA ILE A 60 -0.32 2.70 -1.18
C ILE A 60 -0.49 1.75 -0.01
N ALA A 61 0.27 0.66 -0.06
CA ALA A 61 0.29 -0.33 0.99
C ALA A 61 1.73 -0.72 1.34
N MET A 62 1.93 -1.19 2.57
CA MET A 62 3.21 -1.71 3.04
C MET A 62 3.00 -2.94 3.95
N PRO A 63 3.97 -3.86 4.07
CA PRO A 63 3.85 -4.95 5.01
C PRO A 63 4.11 -4.43 6.43
N SER A 64 3.32 -4.84 7.42
CA SER A 64 3.55 -4.44 8.81
C SER A 64 4.92 -4.92 9.33
N SER A 65 5.45 -6.02 8.78
CA SER A 65 6.74 -6.59 9.15
C SER A 65 7.93 -5.64 8.97
N ILE A 66 7.81 -4.55 8.20
CA ILE A 66 8.91 -3.58 8.03
C ILE A 66 9.09 -2.65 9.23
N LEU A 67 8.08 -2.54 10.09
CA LEU A 67 8.12 -1.69 11.27
C LEU A 67 8.84 -2.45 12.39
N ASP A 68 10.02 -1.97 12.76
CA ASP A 68 10.82 -2.60 13.83
C ASP A 68 10.19 -2.33 15.22
N ASN A 69 9.64 -1.13 15.45
CA ASN A 69 9.04 -0.70 16.73
C ASN A 69 7.50 -0.58 16.65
N LYS A 70 6.78 -1.66 16.30
CA LYS A 70 5.30 -1.61 16.11
C LYS A 70 4.54 -1.06 17.32
N ASP A 71 5.01 -1.37 18.53
CA ASP A 71 4.36 -0.98 19.79
C ASP A 71 4.46 0.54 20.06
N GLU A 72 5.33 1.26 19.34
CA GLU A 72 5.41 2.73 19.39
C GLU A 72 4.36 3.41 18.50
N TYR A 73 3.64 2.65 17.68
CA TYR A 73 2.65 3.16 16.74
C TYR A 73 1.23 2.69 17.09
N ILE A 74 0.26 3.59 16.95
CA ILE A 74 -1.16 3.27 17.02
C ILE A 74 -1.79 3.67 15.69
N LEU A 75 -2.52 2.74 15.07
CA LEU A 75 -3.29 3.03 13.88
C LEU A 75 -4.53 3.83 14.23
N LEU A 76 -4.74 4.89 13.46
CA LEU A 76 -5.96 5.67 13.45
C LEU A 76 -6.85 5.22 12.29
N ASN A 77 -8.06 5.77 12.20
CA ASN A 77 -9.06 5.43 11.18
C ASN A 77 -8.65 5.71 9.71
N THR A 78 -7.42 6.20 9.49
CA THR A 78 -6.85 6.53 8.17
C THR A 78 -6.01 5.40 7.58
N VAL A 79 -5.71 4.34 8.34
CA VAL A 79 -4.95 3.17 7.88
C VAL A 79 -5.72 1.90 8.23
N ASN A 80 -5.99 1.08 7.22
CA ASN A 80 -6.60 -0.23 7.38
C ASN A 80 -5.50 -1.31 7.45
N GLN A 81 -5.78 -2.39 8.18
CA GLN A 81 -4.94 -3.59 8.22
C GLN A 81 -5.65 -4.73 7.51
N LEU A 82 -5.04 -5.29 6.47
CA LEU A 82 -5.53 -6.45 5.77
C LEU A 82 -4.77 -7.70 6.25
N GLU A 83 -5.53 -8.69 6.69
CA GLU A 83 -4.99 -10.00 7.06
C GLU A 83 -4.78 -10.85 5.80
N ASN A 84 -3.61 -11.46 5.67
CA ASN A 84 -3.38 -12.49 4.67
C ASN A 84 -3.76 -13.86 5.26
N ILE A 85 -4.90 -14.39 4.82
CA ILE A 85 -5.40 -15.72 5.21
C ILE A 85 -5.06 -16.81 4.18
N SER A 86 -4.29 -16.47 3.13
CA SER A 86 -3.90 -17.40 2.06
C SER A 86 -2.54 -18.05 2.34
N ASN A 87 -2.17 -19.02 1.50
CA ASN A 87 -0.83 -19.61 1.49
C ASN A 87 0.19 -18.80 0.65
N LEU A 88 -0.23 -17.68 0.04
CA LEU A 88 0.64 -16.80 -0.73
C LEU A 88 1.45 -15.92 0.22
N ASP A 89 2.65 -15.51 -0.19
CA ASP A 89 3.45 -14.56 0.59
C ASP A 89 2.75 -13.19 0.64
N THR A 90 2.75 -12.55 1.80
CA THR A 90 2.16 -11.23 1.98
C THR A 90 2.73 -10.19 1.00
N LYS A 91 4.01 -10.30 0.62
CA LYS A 91 4.65 -9.43 -0.37
C LYS A 91 4.15 -9.67 -1.79
N PHE A 92 3.70 -10.88 -2.12
CA PHE A 92 3.04 -11.13 -3.41
C PHE A 92 1.72 -10.37 -3.50
N ILE A 93 0.88 -10.46 -2.45
CA ILE A 93 -0.37 -9.70 -2.38
C ILE A 93 -0.08 -8.19 -2.41
N LEU A 94 0.98 -7.76 -1.72
CA LEU A 94 1.42 -6.37 -1.71
C LEU A 94 1.79 -5.86 -3.11
N ALA A 95 2.48 -6.68 -3.91
CA ALA A 95 2.84 -6.34 -5.29
C ALA A 95 1.60 -6.11 -6.15
N ILE A 96 0.57 -6.95 -5.98
CA ILE A 96 -0.71 -6.78 -6.67
C ILE A 96 -1.41 -5.51 -6.21
N LEU A 97 -1.57 -5.30 -4.91
CA LEU A 97 -2.30 -4.14 -4.37
C LEU A 97 -1.67 -2.78 -4.74
N ASN A 98 -0.35 -2.70 -4.84
CA ASN A 98 0.35 -1.47 -5.24
C ASN A 98 0.49 -1.31 -6.76
N SER A 99 0.08 -2.30 -7.56
CA SER A 99 0.18 -2.23 -9.02
C SER A 99 -0.75 -1.18 -9.63
N LYS A 100 -0.37 -0.69 -10.80
CA LYS A 100 -1.21 0.19 -11.63
C LYS A 100 -2.55 -0.45 -11.97
N LEU A 101 -2.54 -1.76 -12.29
CA LEU A 101 -3.75 -2.51 -12.62
C LEU A 101 -4.81 -2.41 -11.53
N ILE A 102 -4.43 -2.63 -10.26
CA ILE A 102 -5.40 -2.62 -9.17
C ILE A 102 -5.87 -1.20 -8.88
N SER A 103 -4.99 -0.21 -8.92
CA SER A 103 -5.39 1.20 -8.76
C SER A 103 -6.38 1.62 -9.86
N TRP A 104 -6.09 1.28 -11.11
CA TRP A 104 -6.98 1.51 -12.26
C TRP A 104 -8.32 0.79 -12.09
N TYR A 105 -8.31 -0.50 -11.77
CA TYR A 105 -9.53 -1.30 -11.63
C TYR A 105 -10.43 -0.77 -10.51
N VAL A 106 -9.84 -0.45 -9.34
CA VAL A 106 -10.58 0.08 -8.20
C VAL A 106 -11.19 1.44 -8.55
N TYR A 107 -10.44 2.31 -9.24
CA TYR A 107 -10.95 3.62 -9.64
C TYR A 107 -12.15 3.51 -10.60
N ILE A 108 -12.03 2.67 -11.63
CA ILE A 108 -13.03 2.55 -12.69
C ILE A 108 -14.25 1.77 -12.22
N PHE A 109 -14.06 0.58 -11.66
CA PHE A 109 -15.15 -0.38 -11.45
C PHE A 109 -15.73 -0.36 -10.04
N ILE A 110 -14.95 0.03 -9.03
CA ILE A 110 -15.40 0.03 -7.64
C ILE A 110 -15.83 1.43 -7.21
N PHE A 111 -15.00 2.44 -7.46
CA PHE A 111 -15.32 3.83 -7.15
C PHE A 111 -16.11 4.54 -8.23
N GLY A 112 -16.18 3.99 -9.45
CA GLY A 112 -16.98 4.58 -10.52
C GLY A 112 -16.52 6.00 -10.88
N LEU A 113 -15.20 6.22 -10.98
CA LEU A 113 -14.58 7.53 -11.25
C LEU A 113 -14.86 8.59 -10.18
N ALA A 114 -15.18 8.20 -8.94
CA ALA A 114 -15.35 9.15 -7.85
C ALA A 114 -14.07 9.96 -7.59
N ILE A 115 -14.22 11.25 -7.32
CA ILE A 115 -13.10 12.17 -7.02
C ILE A 115 -12.98 12.50 -5.52
N ARG A 116 -13.94 12.03 -4.70
CA ARG A 116 -14.03 12.28 -3.25
C ARG A 116 -14.58 11.03 -2.55
N THR A 117 -14.45 11.00 -1.23
CA THR A 117 -15.05 9.97 -0.36
C THR A 117 -14.68 8.53 -0.77
N MET A 118 -13.44 8.33 -1.21
CA MET A 118 -12.89 7.02 -1.57
C MET A 118 -12.26 6.37 -0.34
N HIS A 119 -13.05 5.60 0.37
CA HIS A 119 -12.59 4.75 1.48
C HIS A 119 -12.19 3.38 0.94
N PHE A 120 -10.95 2.98 1.16
CA PHE A 120 -10.39 1.69 0.79
C PHE A 120 -10.55 0.69 1.94
N ASP A 121 -11.79 0.37 2.24
CA ASP A 121 -12.21 -0.49 3.35
C ASP A 121 -12.72 -1.85 2.83
N ASN A 122 -13.36 -2.65 3.71
CA ASN A 122 -13.80 -4.00 3.38
C ASN A 122 -14.75 -4.08 2.16
N PRO A 123 -15.76 -3.20 2.01
CA PRO A 123 -16.55 -3.09 0.79
C PRO A 123 -15.73 -2.91 -0.50
N VAL A 124 -14.58 -2.25 -0.45
CA VAL A 124 -13.70 -2.10 -1.62
C VAL A 124 -12.82 -3.33 -1.79
N THR A 125 -12.11 -3.75 -0.75
CA THR A 125 -11.12 -4.83 -0.85
C THR A 125 -11.73 -6.18 -1.21
N SER A 126 -12.96 -6.45 -0.76
CA SER A 126 -13.69 -7.68 -1.10
C SER A 126 -14.07 -7.80 -2.58
N ARG A 127 -14.03 -6.71 -3.36
CA ARG A 127 -14.35 -6.67 -4.79
C ARG A 127 -13.11 -6.64 -5.69
N ILE A 128 -11.91 -6.60 -5.12
CA ILE A 128 -10.68 -6.64 -5.89
C ILE A 128 -10.47 -8.07 -6.41
N PRO A 129 -10.36 -8.27 -7.73
CA PRO A 129 -10.05 -9.58 -8.27
C PRO A 129 -8.61 -9.93 -7.88
N MET A 130 -8.39 -11.14 -7.39
CA MET A 130 -7.06 -11.68 -7.14
C MET A 130 -6.73 -12.73 -8.20
N PRO A 131 -5.49 -12.80 -8.71
CA PRO A 131 -5.12 -13.78 -9.71
C PRO A 131 -5.13 -15.18 -9.09
N SER A 132 -5.55 -16.17 -9.88
CA SER A 132 -5.44 -17.57 -9.46
C SER A 132 -3.99 -18.02 -9.60
N VAL A 133 -3.35 -18.35 -8.48
CA VAL A 133 -1.95 -18.80 -8.42
C VAL A 133 -1.88 -20.10 -7.65
N ASP A 134 -1.34 -21.14 -8.28
CA ASP A 134 -1.15 -22.44 -7.67
C ASP A 134 0.33 -22.69 -7.37
N LEU A 135 0.73 -22.53 -6.10
CA LEU A 135 2.13 -22.70 -5.68
C LEU A 135 2.70 -24.13 -5.86
N THR A 136 1.85 -25.11 -6.19
CA THR A 136 2.32 -26.46 -6.56
C THR A 136 2.81 -26.51 -8.02
N LYS A 137 2.35 -25.59 -8.87
CA LYS A 137 2.83 -25.43 -10.25
C LYS A 137 4.11 -24.63 -10.25
N LYS A 138 5.15 -25.19 -10.87
CA LYS A 138 6.47 -24.57 -10.95
C LYS A 138 6.42 -23.17 -11.58
N SER A 139 5.66 -22.99 -12.67
CA SER A 139 5.52 -21.70 -13.36
C SER A 139 4.94 -20.62 -12.45
N ASP A 140 3.86 -20.93 -11.75
CA ASP A 140 3.14 -20.00 -10.88
C ASP A 140 4.01 -19.62 -9.68
N LYS A 141 4.67 -20.62 -9.09
CA LYS A 141 5.62 -20.42 -8.00
C LYS A 141 6.80 -19.54 -8.42
N GLU A 142 7.35 -19.73 -9.61
CA GLU A 142 8.46 -18.91 -10.11
C GLU A 142 8.06 -17.44 -10.27
N VAL A 143 6.86 -17.15 -10.80
CA VAL A 143 6.36 -15.77 -10.91
C VAL A 143 6.07 -15.18 -9.52
N HIS A 144 5.46 -15.95 -8.63
CA HIS A 144 5.22 -15.57 -7.24
C HIS A 144 6.53 -15.18 -6.54
N ASP A 145 7.52 -16.07 -6.54
CA ASP A 145 8.80 -15.86 -5.86
C ASP A 145 9.57 -14.69 -6.47
N LYS A 146 9.41 -14.45 -7.78
CA LYS A 146 9.99 -13.29 -8.45
C LYS A 146 9.37 -11.98 -7.96
N LEU A 147 8.05 -11.88 -7.89
CA LEU A 147 7.36 -10.71 -7.35
C LEU A 147 7.75 -10.42 -5.90
N VAL A 148 7.82 -11.46 -5.07
CA VAL A 148 8.28 -11.36 -3.67
C VAL A 148 9.68 -10.73 -3.59
N LYS A 149 10.62 -11.19 -4.42
CA LYS A 149 11.99 -10.65 -4.46
C LYS A 149 12.07 -9.20 -4.95
N LEU A 150 11.22 -8.81 -5.90
CA LEU A 150 11.15 -7.43 -6.37
C LEU A 150 10.66 -6.49 -5.25
N VAL A 151 9.62 -6.92 -4.52
CA VAL A 151 9.13 -6.18 -3.34
C VAL A 151 10.21 -6.09 -2.25
N ASP A 152 10.94 -7.16 -1.97
CA ASP A 152 12.07 -7.12 -1.03
C ASP A 152 13.14 -6.11 -1.44
N SER A 153 13.44 -6.03 -2.73
CA SER A 153 14.40 -5.07 -3.28
C SER A 153 13.92 -3.63 -3.10
N ILE A 154 12.63 -3.36 -3.37
CA ILE A 154 12.02 -2.04 -3.15
C ILE A 154 12.06 -1.66 -1.67
N ILE A 155 11.70 -2.57 -0.76
CA ILE A 155 11.74 -2.33 0.68
C ILE A 155 13.17 -1.99 1.13
N ALA A 156 14.17 -2.74 0.66
CA ALA A 156 15.57 -2.51 0.99
C ALA A 156 16.05 -1.13 0.49
N ILE A 157 15.66 -0.73 -0.72
CA ILE A 157 16.00 0.59 -1.27
C ILE A 157 15.29 1.71 -0.50
N ASN A 158 14.00 1.55 -0.19
CA ASN A 158 13.25 2.53 0.59
C ASN A 158 13.84 2.72 1.99
N LYS A 159 14.33 1.65 2.64
CA LYS A 159 15.06 1.76 3.91
C LYS A 159 16.34 2.60 3.76
N LYS A 160 17.07 2.49 2.65
CA LYS A 160 18.25 3.34 2.38
C LYS A 160 17.88 4.79 2.10
N LEU A 161 16.73 5.04 1.48
CA LEU A 161 16.22 6.39 1.25
C LEU A 161 15.89 7.12 2.56
N VAL A 162 15.48 6.38 3.59
CA VAL A 162 15.28 6.92 4.94
C VAL A 162 16.64 7.30 5.54
N GLY A 163 16.90 8.60 5.66
CA GLY A 163 18.14 9.13 6.22
C GLY A 163 19.22 9.51 5.20
N GLU A 164 19.05 9.14 3.93
CA GLU A 164 19.87 9.70 2.85
C GLU A 164 19.60 11.22 2.75
N ASN A 165 20.63 12.02 2.51
CA ASN A 165 20.52 13.47 2.36
C ASN A 165 21.12 13.98 1.04
N ASN A 166 21.95 13.18 0.38
CA ASN A 166 22.51 13.50 -0.92
C ASN A 166 21.40 13.45 -2.01
N PRO A 167 21.11 14.57 -2.69
CA PRO A 167 20.07 14.62 -3.72
C PRO A 167 20.31 13.68 -4.89
N ASN A 168 21.57 13.53 -5.33
CA ASN A 168 21.91 12.68 -6.47
C ASN A 168 21.73 11.19 -6.12
N THR A 169 22.15 10.79 -4.92
CA THR A 169 21.93 9.41 -4.45
C THR A 169 20.44 9.10 -4.33
N LYS A 170 19.64 10.06 -3.83
CA LYS A 170 18.18 9.90 -3.79
C LYS A 170 17.59 9.70 -5.17
N GLU A 171 17.95 10.54 -6.13
CA GLU A 171 17.44 10.43 -7.50
C GLU A 171 17.77 9.07 -8.12
N ILE A 172 18.99 8.55 -7.90
CA ILE A 172 19.41 7.22 -8.36
C ILE A 172 18.56 6.12 -7.71
N LEU A 173 18.38 6.15 -6.39
CA LEU A 173 17.60 5.15 -5.66
C LEU A 173 16.12 5.21 -6.05
N GLU A 174 15.54 6.40 -6.18
CA GLU A 174 14.15 6.59 -6.63
C GLU A 174 13.96 6.10 -8.07
N ARG A 175 14.94 6.30 -8.96
CA ARG A 175 14.91 5.74 -10.31
C ARG A 175 14.95 4.21 -10.29
N GLN A 176 15.73 3.60 -9.39
CA GLN A 176 15.74 2.15 -9.21
C GLN A 176 14.38 1.63 -8.74
N VAL A 177 13.75 2.30 -7.77
CA VAL A 177 12.39 1.96 -7.31
C VAL A 177 11.40 2.01 -8.47
N ARG A 178 11.39 3.10 -9.25
CA ARG A 178 10.51 3.22 -10.43
C ARG A 178 10.72 2.09 -11.46
N ALA A 179 11.97 1.66 -11.66
CA ALA A 179 12.26 0.57 -12.58
C ALA A 179 11.75 -0.80 -12.07
N LEU A 180 11.87 -1.04 -10.75
CA LEU A 180 11.35 -2.24 -10.10
C LEU A 180 9.82 -2.26 -10.07
N ASP A 181 9.18 -1.12 -9.76
CA ASP A 181 7.72 -0.96 -9.83
C ASP A 181 7.21 -1.30 -11.24
N GLY A 182 7.84 -0.76 -12.29
CA GLY A 182 7.47 -1.09 -13.66
C GLY A 182 7.71 -2.56 -14.04
N GLU A 183 8.66 -3.26 -13.40
CA GLU A 183 8.80 -4.72 -13.57
C GLU A 183 7.68 -5.49 -12.87
N ILE A 184 7.27 -5.04 -11.68
CA ILE A 184 6.11 -5.59 -10.97
C ILE A 184 4.86 -5.43 -11.83
N ASP A 185 4.59 -4.23 -12.37
CA ASP A 185 3.41 -3.99 -13.20
C ASP A 185 3.37 -4.93 -14.41
N ARG A 186 4.49 -5.12 -15.13
CA ARG A 186 4.56 -6.06 -16.25
C ARG A 186 4.23 -7.50 -15.86
N LEU A 187 4.76 -7.97 -14.72
CA LEU A 187 4.47 -9.31 -14.22
C LEU A 187 3.02 -9.46 -13.77
N VAL A 188 2.46 -8.42 -13.14
CA VAL A 188 1.06 -8.38 -12.73
C VAL A 188 0.16 -8.42 -13.97
N TYR A 189 0.41 -7.63 -15.02
CA TYR A 189 -0.37 -7.72 -16.27
C TYR A 189 -0.36 -9.13 -16.86
N GLY A 190 0.80 -9.81 -16.82
CA GLY A 190 0.92 -11.21 -17.23
C GLY A 190 0.06 -12.18 -16.41
N LEU A 191 -0.03 -11.99 -15.09
CA LEU A 191 -0.87 -12.81 -14.21
C LEU A 191 -2.36 -12.70 -14.53
N TYR A 192 -2.80 -11.55 -15.06
CA TYR A 192 -4.19 -11.32 -15.47
C TYR A 192 -4.44 -11.59 -16.97
N GLY A 193 -3.40 -12.00 -17.71
CA GLY A 193 -3.51 -12.32 -19.13
C GLY A 193 -3.88 -11.11 -20.00
N LEU A 194 -3.46 -9.91 -19.61
CA LEU A 194 -3.81 -8.69 -20.34
C LEU A 194 -3.08 -8.61 -21.68
N SER A 195 -3.80 -8.15 -22.70
CA SER A 195 -3.25 -7.82 -24.01
C SER A 195 -2.54 -6.46 -24.01
N ASP A 196 -1.68 -6.23 -25.00
CA ASP A 196 -0.98 -4.95 -25.19
C ASP A 196 -1.97 -3.75 -25.28
N ASN A 197 -3.16 -3.98 -25.86
CA ASN A 197 -4.18 -2.95 -25.95
C ASN A 197 -4.76 -2.59 -24.58
N GLU A 198 -5.03 -3.58 -23.73
CA GLU A 198 -5.53 -3.37 -22.38
C GLU A 198 -4.47 -2.72 -21.48
N ILE A 199 -3.22 -3.18 -21.58
CA ILE A 199 -2.09 -2.59 -20.86
C ILE A 199 -1.95 -1.11 -21.23
N ARG A 200 -2.03 -0.77 -22.52
CA ARG A 200 -1.97 0.63 -22.96
C ARG A 200 -3.10 1.49 -22.40
N ILE A 201 -4.31 0.93 -22.24
CA ILE A 201 -5.42 1.67 -21.62
C ILE A 201 -5.10 2.00 -20.16
N ILE A 202 -4.55 1.04 -19.42
CA ILE A 202 -4.16 1.21 -18.01
C ILE A 202 -3.03 2.25 -17.89
N GLU A 203 -1.96 2.08 -18.67
CA GLU A 203 -0.76 2.93 -18.61
C GLU A 203 -1.02 4.38 -19.07
N ASN A 204 -2.05 4.62 -19.89
CA ASN A 204 -2.42 5.99 -20.28
C ASN A 204 -3.22 6.74 -19.21
N MET A 205 -3.69 6.04 -18.15
CA MET A 205 -4.45 6.68 -17.07
C MET A 205 -3.58 7.05 -15.86
N ASP A 206 -2.40 6.45 -15.71
CA ASP A 206 -1.47 6.66 -14.58
C ASP A 206 -0.29 7.57 -14.97
#